data_AF-A0A7V2EVZ7-F1
#
_entry.id   AF-A0A7V2EVZ7-F1
#
_cell.length_a   1.000
_cell.length_b   1.000
_cell.length_c   1.000
_cell.angle_alpha   90.00
_cell.angle_beta   90.00
_cell.angle_gamma   90.00
#
_symmetry.space_group_name_H-M   'P 1'
#
loop_
_entity.id
_entity.type
_entity.pdbx_description
1 polymer ?
#
loop_
_entity_poly.entity_id
_entity_poly.type
_entity_poly.pdbx_seq_one_letter_code
_entity_poly.pdbx_strand_id
1 'polypeptide(L)'
;MKATIDVPEDLYRRVKAKSAMEGRPVREVAIQLFRRWVEEPTTRSAETARDATKPPDWVGSLRRYAENAGGRHDMQSIRDSIRRGRSAPPSRKQKS
;
A
#
# COMPACT_ATOMS: atom_id res chain seq x y z
N MET A 1 -16.18 15.22 -26.07
CA MET A 1 -15.46 14.16 -26.81
C MET A 1 -16.20 12.83 -26.65
N LYS A 2 -16.17 11.93 -27.63
CA LYS A 2 -16.73 10.58 -27.53
C LYS A 2 -15.60 9.55 -27.49
N ALA A 3 -15.75 8.52 -26.67
CA ALA A 3 -14.84 7.39 -26.58
C ALA A 3 -15.66 6.10 -26.62
N THR A 4 -15.11 5.06 -27.26
CA THR A 4 -15.68 3.72 -27.29
C THR A 4 -14.85 2.84 -26.36
N ILE A 5 -15.52 2.12 -25.46
CA ILE A 5 -14.89 1.20 -24.51
C ILE A 5 -15.50 -0.18 -24.71
N ASP A 6 -14.65 -1.20 -24.78
CA ASP A 6 -15.10 -2.59 -24.82
C ASP A 6 -15.34 -3.08 -23.39
N VAL A 7 -16.53 -3.63 -23.17
CA VAL A 7 -16.95 -4.17 -21.87
C VAL A 7 -17.38 -5.62 -22.07
N PRO A 8 -16.94 -6.57 -21.23
CA PRO A 8 -17.39 -7.95 -21.31
C PRO A 8 -18.93 -8.03 -21.29
N GLU A 9 -19.50 -8.86 -22.16
CA GLU A 9 -20.96 -8.96 -22.37
C GLU A 9 -21.72 -9.24 -21.06
N ASP A 10 -21.19 -10.15 -20.22
CA ASP A 10 -21.80 -10.48 -18.93
C ASP A 10 -21.87 -9.27 -17.99
N LEU A 11 -20.82 -8.45 -17.99
CA LEU A 11 -20.78 -7.24 -17.17
C LEU A 11 -21.74 -6.19 -17.73
N TYR A 12 -21.77 -6.00 -19.04
CA TYR A 12 -22.69 -5.08 -19.70
C TYR A 12 -24.15 -5.44 -19.41
N ARG A 13 -24.54 -6.73 -19.50
CA ARG A 13 -25.89 -7.20 -19.18
C ARG A 13 -26.30 -6.86 -17.75
N ARG A 14 -25.42 -7.11 -16.78
CA ARG A 14 -25.68 -6.79 -15.36
C ARG A 14 -25.85 -5.29 -15.13
N VAL A 15 -24.98 -4.48 -15.73
CA VAL A 15 -25.06 -3.02 -15.63
C VAL A 15 -26.33 -2.50 -16.29
N LYS A 16 -26.70 -3.03 -17.47
CA LYS A 16 -27.94 -2.66 -18.18
C LYS A 16 -29.18 -2.97 -17.35
N ALA A 17 -29.26 -4.17 -16.75
CA ALA A 17 -30.35 -4.56 -15.88
C ALA A 17 -30.46 -3.60 -14.67
N LYS A 18 -29.35 -3.36 -13.98
CA LYS A 18 -29.33 -2.44 -12.83
C LYS A 18 -29.70 -1.02 -13.21
N SER A 19 -29.20 -0.53 -14.34
CA SER A 19 -29.48 0.81 -14.86
C SER A 19 -30.97 0.97 -15.22
N ALA A 20 -31.58 -0.06 -15.82
CA ALA A 20 -33.01 -0.08 -16.11
C ALA A 20 -33.86 -0.04 -14.83
N MET A 21 -33.47 -0.78 -13.79
CA MET A 21 -34.15 -0.75 -12.49
C MET A 21 -34.06 0.62 -11.80
N GLU A 22 -32.93 1.31 -11.96
CA GLU A 22 -32.73 2.67 -11.42
C GLU A 22 -33.37 3.76 -12.30
N GLY A 23 -33.90 3.41 -13.48
CA GLY A 23 -34.49 4.37 -14.43
C GLY A 23 -33.47 5.27 -15.11
N ARG A 24 -32.20 4.84 -15.18
CA ARG A 24 -31.07 5.65 -15.66
C ARG A 24 -30.42 5.02 -16.89
N PRO A 25 -29.96 5.80 -17.87
CA PRO A 25 -29.23 5.26 -19.00
C PRO A 25 -27.83 4.79 -18.58
N VAL A 26 -27.37 3.67 -19.15
CA VAL A 26 -26.04 3.08 -18.88
C VAL A 26 -24.91 4.10 -19.05
N ARG A 27 -25.04 5.01 -20.02
CA ARG A 27 -24.07 6.09 -20.26
C ARG A 27 -23.91 7.02 -19.05
N GLU A 28 -25.01 7.38 -18.39
CA GLU A 28 -24.97 8.30 -17.24
C GLU A 28 -24.35 7.60 -16.01
N VAL A 29 -24.70 6.33 -15.81
CA VAL A 29 -24.08 5.48 -14.78
C VAL A 29 -22.58 5.38 -15.00
N ALA A 30 -22.14 5.12 -16.24
CA ALA A 30 -20.71 5.06 -16.58
C ALA A 30 -20.00 6.38 -16.30
N ILE A 31 -20.58 7.52 -16.70
CA ILE A 31 -20.02 8.85 -16.43
C ILE A 31 -19.87 9.08 -14.92
N GLN A 32 -20.88 8.73 -14.12
CA GLN A 32 -20.78 8.90 -12.66
C GLN A 32 -19.72 7.99 -12.04
N LEU A 33 -19.58 6.75 -12.51
CA LEU A 33 -18.54 5.84 -12.03
C LEU A 33 -17.14 6.39 -12.34
N PHE A 34 -16.91 6.86 -13.57
CA PHE A 34 -15.64 7.47 -13.95
C PHE A 34 -15.35 8.75 -13.15
N ARG A 35 -16.36 9.61 -12.99
CA ARG A 35 -16.24 10.85 -12.22
C ARG A 35 -15.85 10.54 -10.77
N ARG A 36 -16.58 9.63 -10.12
CA ARG A 36 -16.28 9.20 -8.76
C ARG A 36 -14.88 8.60 -8.66
N TRP A 37 -14.47 7.79 -9.64
CA TRP A 37 -13.16 7.17 -9.63
C TRP A 37 -12.01 8.20 -9.74
N VAL A 38 -12.20 9.27 -10.52
CA VAL A 38 -11.21 10.37 -10.62
C VAL A 38 -11.22 11.29 -9.41
N GLU A 39 -12.40 11.56 -8.85
CA GLU A 39 -12.58 12.46 -7.69
C GLU A 39 -12.20 11.79 -6.36
N GLU A 40 -12.28 10.46 -6.26
CA GLU A 40 -11.90 9.74 -5.05
C GLU A 40 -10.37 9.80 -4.90
N PRO A 41 -9.84 10.50 -3.86
CA PRO A 41 -8.41 10.56 -3.63
C PRO A 41 -7.88 9.13 -3.46
N THR A 42 -6.70 8.84 -4.02
CA THR A 42 -5.95 7.58 -3.90
C THR A 42 -5.52 7.32 -2.44
N THR A 43 -6.46 7.27 -1.51
CA THR A 43 -6.27 6.77 -0.14
C THR A 43 -6.87 5.37 0.00
N ARG A 44 -7.75 4.97 -0.93
CA ARG A 44 -8.42 3.66 -0.90
C ARG A 44 -7.52 2.47 -1.26
N SER A 45 -6.39 2.68 -1.95
CA SER A 45 -5.41 1.60 -2.22
C SER A 45 -4.57 1.21 -1.00
N ALA A 46 -4.65 1.94 0.11
CA ALA A 46 -3.99 1.55 1.35
C ALA A 46 -4.91 0.79 2.32
N GLU A 47 -6.23 0.78 2.10
CA GLU A 47 -7.19 0.18 3.04
C GLU A 47 -7.42 -1.32 2.77
N THR A 48 -7.35 -1.78 1.51
CA THR A 48 -7.42 -3.22 1.19
C THR A 48 -6.11 -3.97 1.42
N ALA A 49 -5.00 -3.26 1.69
CA ALA A 49 -3.76 -3.87 2.18
C ALA A 49 -3.75 -4.05 3.71
N ARG A 50 -4.73 -3.49 4.43
CA ARG A 50 -4.89 -3.63 5.88
C ARG A 50 -5.87 -4.74 6.26
N ASP A 51 -6.17 -5.65 5.34
CA ASP A 51 -6.88 -6.88 5.65
C ASP A 51 -6.03 -7.76 6.58
N ALA A 52 -6.16 -7.47 7.88
CA ALA A 52 -6.24 -8.39 9.00
C ALA A 52 -5.27 -9.58 9.08
N THR A 53 -4.01 -9.42 8.67
CA THR A 53 -2.97 -10.28 9.24
C THR A 53 -2.58 -9.68 10.59
N LYS A 54 -3.10 -10.26 11.70
CA LYS A 54 -2.58 -9.97 13.04
C LYS A 54 -1.04 -10.07 12.92
N PRO A 55 -0.28 -9.02 13.31
CA PRO A 55 1.16 -9.10 13.23
C PRO A 55 1.59 -10.38 13.98
N PRO A 56 2.42 -11.23 13.38
CA PRO A 56 2.86 -12.47 14.02
C PRO A 56 3.38 -12.19 15.43
N ASP A 57 3.20 -13.11 16.38
CA ASP A 57 3.49 -12.83 17.79
C ASP A 57 4.97 -12.44 18.04
N TRP A 58 5.90 -12.85 17.15
CA TRP A 58 7.30 -12.43 17.19
C TRP A 58 7.51 -10.92 16.97
N VAL A 59 6.58 -10.24 16.28
CA VAL A 59 6.62 -8.78 16.07
C VAL A 59 6.41 -8.04 17.39
N GLY A 60 5.60 -8.60 18.30
CA GLY A 60 5.43 -8.06 19.65
C GLY A 60 6.71 -8.12 20.49
N SER A 61 7.51 -9.17 20.30
CA SER A 61 8.82 -9.32 20.98
C SER A 61 9.82 -8.23 20.57
N LEU A 62 9.63 -7.57 19.43
CA LEU A 62 10.49 -6.49 18.97
C LEU A 62 10.19 -5.14 19.64
N ARG A 63 9.04 -4.99 20.30
CA ARG A 63 8.64 -3.73 20.94
C ARG A 63 9.65 -3.22 21.98
N ARG A 64 10.28 -4.14 22.72
CA ARG A 64 11.35 -3.84 23.69
C ARG A 64 12.60 -3.21 23.06
N TYR A 65 12.84 -3.46 21.78
CA TYR A 65 13.95 -2.87 21.04
C TYR A 65 13.54 -1.57 20.35
N ALA A 66 12.25 -1.40 20.04
CA ALA A 66 11.71 -0.15 19.50
C ALA A 66 11.81 1.00 20.52
N GLU A 67 11.63 0.74 21.81
CA GLU A 67 11.87 1.74 22.87
C GLU A 67 13.32 2.22 22.91
N ASN A 68 14.27 1.35 22.55
CA ASN A 68 15.69 1.67 22.45
C ASN A 68 16.08 2.20 21.04
N ALA A 69 15.15 2.23 20.09
CA ALA A 69 15.34 2.77 18.75
C ALA A 69 15.19 4.31 18.70
N GLY A 70 15.38 4.99 19.83
CA GLY A 70 15.33 6.45 19.99
C GLY A 70 16.49 7.19 19.32
N GLY A 71 16.72 6.94 18.04
CA GLY A 71 17.73 7.60 17.22
C GLY A 71 17.23 7.89 15.82
N ARG A 72 18.01 8.62 15.02
CA ARG A 72 17.70 8.83 13.61
C ARG A 72 17.97 7.54 12.84
N HIS A 73 16.89 6.86 12.44
CA HIS A 73 16.92 5.64 11.63
C HIS A 73 16.71 5.98 10.15
N ASP A 74 17.23 7.12 9.72
CA ASP A 74 17.26 7.47 8.30
C ASP A 74 18.35 6.65 7.58
N MET A 75 18.14 6.40 6.29
CA MET A 75 19.03 5.60 5.46
C MET A 75 20.47 6.14 5.40
N GLN A 76 20.66 7.43 5.63
CA GLN A 76 21.97 8.08 5.69
C GLN A 76 22.69 7.70 6.99
N SER A 77 22.02 7.77 8.14
CA SER A 77 22.55 7.33 9.43
C SER A 77 22.95 5.85 9.44
N ILE A 78 22.17 4.98 8.78
CA ILE A 78 22.49 3.55 8.62
C ILE A 78 23.75 3.37 7.78
N ARG A 79 23.85 4.08 6.64
CA ARG A 79 25.00 4.00 5.73
C ARG A 79 26.30 4.42 6.41
N ASP A 80 26.25 5.49 7.19
CA ASP A 80 27.42 6.00 7.91
C ASP A 80 27.88 5.05 9.02
N SER A 81 26.95 4.38 9.70
CA SER A 81 27.27 3.37 10.72
C SER A 81 28.02 2.17 10.12
N ILE A 82 27.56 1.65 8.98
CA ILE A 82 28.21 0.55 8.26
C ILE A 82 29.60 0.96 7.78
N ARG A 83 29.75 2.19 7.27
CA ARG A 83 31.04 2.72 6.82
C ARG A 83 32.04 2.80 7.98
N ARG A 84 31.60 3.30 9.15
CA ARG A 84 32.42 3.35 10.37
C ARG A 84 32.83 1.94 10.85
N GLY A 85 31.90 0.99 10.84
CA GLY A 85 32.17 -0.38 11.28
C GLY A 85 33.16 -1.15 10.41
N ARG A 86 33.24 -0.83 9.10
CA ARG A 86 34.22 -1.45 8.17
C ARG A 86 35.63 -0.88 8.27
N SER A 87 35.80 0.28 8.89
CA SER A 87 37.12 0.92 9.08
C SER A 87 37.83 0.48 10.36
N ALA A 88 37.16 -0.27 11.24
CA ALA A 88 37.78 -0.79 12.45
C ALA A 88 38.56 -2.09 12.14
N PRO A 89 39.88 -2.15 12.38
CA PRO A 89 40.63 -3.39 12.23
C PRO A 89 40.14 -4.44 13.24
N PRO A 90 40.21 -5.75 12.93
CA PRO A 90 39.75 -6.79 13.82
C PRO A 90 40.59 -6.79 15.11
N SER A 91 39.95 -6.50 16.24
CA SER A 91 40.53 -6.68 17.56
C SER A 91 40.70 -8.17 17.84
N ARG A 92 41.90 -8.68 17.53
CA ARG A 92 42.35 -10.03 17.86
C ARG A 92 42.41 -10.14 19.39
N LYS A 93 41.43 -10.80 20.01
CA LYS A 93 41.49 -11.15 21.43
C LYS A 93 42.68 -12.10 21.66
N GLN A 94 43.71 -11.59 22.31
CA GLN A 94 44.84 -12.38 22.78
C GLN A 94 44.39 -13.10 24.07
N LYS A 95 44.35 -14.43 24.00
CA LYS A 95 44.04 -15.32 25.11
C LYS A 95 45.34 -15.50 25.90
N SER A 96 45.35 -15.10 27.17
CA SER A 96 46.32 -15.54 28.19
C SER A 96 45.59 -16.36 29.23
#